data_AF-I0K9C0-F1
#
_entry.id   AF-I0K9C0-F1
#
_cell.length_a   1.000
_cell.length_b   1.000
_cell.length_c   1.000
_cell.angle_alpha   90.00
_cell.angle_beta   90.00
_cell.angle_gamma   90.00
#
_symmetry.space_group_name_H-M   'P 1'
#
loop_
_entity.id
_entity.type
_entity.pdbx_description
1 polymer ?
#
loop_
_entity_poly.entity_id
_entity_poly.type
_entity_poly.pdbx_seq_one_letter_code
_entity_poly.pdbx_strand_id
1 'polypeptide(L)'
;MRSLSFQLILISLLGYLIGCRPGLDNTVPFPKQLGEGLNTEGAKLLYTQTRKACEGVYTIADGSDAFGDELAAKWSYTVKAPGDTTHYLTLFCEPQAAFFILEGRQVGDSLVFEGFWRRLVNSETGTARFIVQKGNGGSVLLDPACCQPIPPGQVVFRGFYGLGEEARRFPMSFVSNRPLNPKPFQILAHRGGGRTSDLLPASENSAEIIRLAPRLGATGVEIDIRQTKDGVPILYHDNQLNLRLTQKNGLIGPIEEYTYKQLSSFVRLINGEKIPTLEEALTAVVYDTPLETVWLDTKDVRDMELVRQIQQTYQQRANALGRRLTIYIGLPSEETVTQFEQLPNHQQTVSLCELDTATAKRINAKVWAPRWTLGNPIAETKAMQAQGRRVFIWTLDVPSFIEQFINDNTLDGILTNYAPVVAYYHYVKQ
;
A
#
# COMPACT_ATOMS: atom_id res chain seq x y z
N MET A 1 -32.13 -33.73 -49.81
CA MET A 1 -32.09 -34.19 -48.41
C MET A 1 -30.66 -34.18 -47.89
N ARG A 2 -30.24 -33.07 -47.29
CA ARG A 2 -29.07 -32.96 -46.39
C ARG A 2 -29.40 -31.84 -45.40
N SER A 3 -29.61 -32.20 -44.13
CA SER A 3 -29.95 -31.26 -43.06
C SER A 3 -28.69 -30.56 -42.57
N LEU A 4 -28.65 -29.23 -42.66
CA LEU A 4 -27.71 -28.42 -41.90
C LEU A 4 -28.31 -28.17 -40.52
N SER A 5 -27.68 -28.73 -39.48
CA SER A 5 -28.00 -28.45 -38.08
C SER A 5 -27.29 -27.16 -37.67
N PHE A 6 -28.05 -26.06 -37.54
CA PHE A 6 -27.60 -24.84 -36.87
C PHE A 6 -27.68 -25.07 -35.35
N GLN A 7 -26.52 -25.17 -34.68
CA GLN A 7 -26.46 -25.08 -33.22
C GLN A 7 -26.63 -23.60 -32.82
N LEU A 8 -27.77 -23.28 -32.20
CA LEU A 8 -27.95 -22.05 -31.44
C LEU A 8 -26.99 -22.07 -30.25
N ILE A 9 -26.01 -21.16 -30.24
CA ILE A 9 -25.25 -20.83 -29.03
C ILE A 9 -26.17 -19.95 -28.17
N LEU A 10 -26.81 -20.57 -27.19
CA LEU A 10 -27.58 -19.89 -26.15
C LEU A 10 -26.59 -19.20 -25.20
N ILE A 11 -26.37 -17.90 -25.38
CA ILE A 11 -25.63 -17.08 -24.41
C ILE A 11 -26.51 -16.96 -23.17
N SER A 12 -26.17 -17.73 -22.13
CA SER A 12 -26.79 -17.64 -20.82
C SER A 12 -26.41 -16.32 -20.15
N LEU A 13 -27.24 -15.29 -20.36
CA LEU A 13 -27.38 -14.16 -19.44
C LEU A 13 -28.04 -14.69 -18.16
N LEU A 14 -27.23 -15.18 -17.22
CA LEU A 14 -27.67 -15.45 -15.85
C LEU A 14 -26.57 -15.04 -14.89
N GLY A 15 -26.80 -13.97 -14.14
CA GLY A 15 -25.83 -13.50 -13.15
C GLY A 15 -25.92 -12.04 -12.74
N TYR A 16 -27.07 -11.35 -12.89
CA TYR A 16 -27.38 -10.23 -12.01
C TYR A 16 -27.69 -10.79 -10.61
N LEU A 17 -26.64 -11.25 -9.92
CA LEU A 17 -26.72 -11.39 -8.48
C LEU A 17 -26.55 -9.99 -7.91
N ILE A 18 -27.69 -9.42 -7.53
CA ILE A 18 -27.76 -8.41 -6.48
C ILE A 18 -27.05 -9.04 -5.28
N GLY A 19 -25.77 -8.73 -5.14
CA GLY A 19 -24.99 -9.05 -3.96
C GLY A 19 -25.52 -8.19 -2.83
N CYS A 20 -26.57 -8.65 -2.15
CA CYS A 20 -26.80 -8.28 -0.77
C CYS A 20 -25.51 -8.60 -0.02
N ARG A 21 -24.72 -7.57 0.31
CA ARG A 21 -23.62 -7.71 1.25
C ARG A 21 -24.18 -8.38 2.51
N PRO A 22 -23.59 -9.48 3.02
CA PRO A 22 -23.74 -9.80 4.43
C PRO A 22 -23.23 -8.57 5.20
N GLY A 23 -23.86 -8.28 6.34
CA GLY A 23 -23.86 -6.96 6.99
C GLY A 23 -22.51 -6.28 7.23
N LEU A 24 -22.60 -5.07 7.77
CA LEU A 24 -21.47 -4.22 8.21
C LEU A 24 -20.46 -4.90 9.17
N ASP A 25 -20.74 -6.13 9.62
CA ASP A 25 -19.85 -6.99 10.41
C ASP A 25 -18.75 -7.71 9.60
N ASN A 26 -18.68 -7.54 8.28
CA ASN A 26 -17.63 -8.18 7.47
C ASN A 26 -16.27 -7.45 7.50
N THR A 27 -16.14 -6.32 8.21
CA THR A 27 -14.80 -5.82 8.54
C THR A 27 -14.20 -6.77 9.56
N VAL A 28 -13.21 -7.56 9.13
CA VAL A 28 -12.51 -8.44 10.06
C VAL A 28 -11.90 -7.54 11.13
N PRO A 29 -12.33 -7.65 12.40
CA PRO A 29 -11.84 -6.77 13.43
C PRO A 29 -10.33 -6.97 13.52
N PHE A 30 -9.59 -5.87 13.33
CA PHE A 30 -8.24 -5.82 13.84
C PHE A 30 -8.36 -6.04 15.35
N PRO A 31 -7.54 -6.92 15.96
CA PRO A 31 -7.64 -7.22 17.38
C PRO A 31 -7.72 -5.90 18.15
N LYS A 32 -8.86 -5.67 18.83
CA LYS A 32 -9.19 -4.34 19.40
C LYS A 32 -8.21 -3.91 20.49
N GLN A 33 -7.45 -4.85 21.06
CA GLN A 33 -6.39 -4.59 22.03
C GLN A 33 -5.21 -5.58 21.82
N LEU A 34 -4.01 -5.04 21.64
CA LEU A 34 -2.74 -5.75 21.79
C LEU A 34 -2.26 -5.46 23.21
N GLY A 35 -2.65 -6.32 24.15
CA GLY A 35 -2.77 -5.98 25.55
C GLY A 35 -1.72 -6.57 26.48
N GLU A 36 -0.71 -7.31 26.01
CA GLU A 36 0.22 -7.96 26.93
C GLU A 36 1.68 -7.88 26.43
N GLY A 37 2.66 -7.63 27.29
CA GLY A 37 4.09 -7.72 26.97
C GLY A 37 4.79 -6.43 26.50
N LEU A 38 4.17 -5.59 25.65
CA LEU A 38 4.81 -4.32 25.23
C LEU A 38 4.69 -3.21 26.28
N ASN A 39 3.71 -3.31 27.18
CA ASN A 39 3.45 -2.37 28.27
C ASN A 39 3.91 -2.93 29.63
N THR A 40 4.89 -3.83 29.63
CA THR A 40 5.49 -4.37 30.85
C THR A 40 6.45 -3.35 31.46
N GLU A 41 6.54 -3.31 32.79
CA GLU A 41 7.49 -2.45 33.49
C GLU A 41 8.92 -2.68 33.00
N GLY A 42 9.63 -1.59 32.67
CA GLY A 42 10.99 -1.65 32.12
C GLY A 42 11.09 -1.89 30.61
N ALA A 43 9.97 -2.04 29.89
CA ALA A 43 9.98 -2.13 28.42
C ALA A 43 10.49 -0.82 27.79
N LYS A 44 11.46 -0.92 26.88
CA LYS A 44 12.06 0.23 26.18
C LYS A 44 11.77 0.21 24.69
N LEU A 45 11.66 1.38 24.08
CA LEU A 45 11.60 1.51 22.62
C LEU A 45 12.89 0.99 21.99
N LEU A 46 12.75 0.35 20.83
CA LEU A 46 13.91 -0.10 20.05
C LEU A 46 14.60 1.08 19.38
N TYR A 47 15.93 1.14 19.51
CA TYR A 47 16.73 2.12 18.80
C TYR A 47 16.70 1.88 17.29
N THR A 48 16.98 2.93 16.50
CA THR A 48 16.98 2.85 15.03
C THR A 48 17.93 1.79 14.49
N GLN A 49 19.09 1.59 15.12
CA GLN A 49 20.05 0.56 14.69
C GLN A 49 19.50 -0.85 14.90
N THR A 50 18.92 -1.14 16.06
CA THR A 50 18.23 -2.42 16.33
C THR A 50 17.13 -2.70 15.32
N ARG A 51 16.29 -1.68 15.01
CA ARG A 51 15.24 -1.84 14.00
C ARG A 51 15.82 -2.19 12.63
N LYS A 52 16.80 -1.40 12.16
CA LYS A 52 17.47 -1.68 10.86
C LYS A 52 18.09 -3.07 10.83
N ALA A 53 18.69 -3.53 11.94
CA ALA A 53 19.28 -4.85 12.02
C ALA A 53 18.22 -5.97 11.87
N CYS A 54 17.00 -5.78 12.38
CA CYS A 54 15.91 -6.75 12.19
C CYS A 54 15.39 -6.84 10.74
N GLU A 55 15.70 -5.90 9.83
CA GLU A 55 15.27 -6.01 8.44
C GLU A 55 16.04 -7.11 7.70
N GLY A 56 15.32 -7.95 6.96
CA GLY A 56 15.94 -9.04 6.22
C GLY A 56 14.94 -10.08 5.76
N VAL A 57 15.45 -11.02 4.98
CA VAL A 57 14.74 -12.26 4.64
C VAL A 57 15.07 -13.29 5.71
N TYR A 58 14.05 -13.98 6.18
CA TYR A 58 14.16 -15.04 7.19
C TYR A 58 13.59 -16.33 6.65
N THR A 59 14.21 -17.45 7.00
CA THR A 59 13.65 -18.79 6.74
C THR A 59 12.75 -19.18 7.90
N ILE A 60 11.53 -19.61 7.60
CA ILE A 60 10.55 -20.07 8.57
C ILE A 60 10.87 -21.52 8.92
N ALA A 61 11.14 -21.80 10.20
CA ALA A 61 11.48 -23.12 10.70
C ALA A 61 10.26 -23.85 11.31
N ASP A 62 9.41 -23.13 12.04
CA ASP A 62 8.10 -23.62 12.49
C ASP A 62 7.00 -22.72 11.90
N GLY A 63 5.90 -23.32 11.42
CA GLY A 63 4.75 -22.59 10.86
C GLY A 63 4.77 -22.40 9.34
N SER A 64 5.67 -23.07 8.63
CA SER A 64 5.81 -22.96 7.16
C SER A 64 4.56 -23.44 6.40
N ASP A 65 3.84 -24.43 6.93
CA ASP A 65 2.56 -24.87 6.37
C ASP A 65 1.52 -23.72 6.29
N ALA A 66 1.61 -22.74 7.19
CA ALA A 66 0.70 -21.60 7.23
C ALA A 66 1.25 -20.35 6.51
N PHE A 67 2.55 -20.10 6.59
CA PHE A 67 3.17 -18.83 6.17
C PHE A 67 4.38 -19.00 5.24
N GLY A 68 4.51 -20.17 4.62
CA GLY A 68 5.54 -20.47 3.60
C GLY A 68 6.92 -20.68 4.19
N ASP A 69 7.90 -20.90 3.31
CA ASP A 69 9.26 -21.25 3.72
C ASP A 69 10.11 -20.03 4.09
N GLU A 70 9.76 -18.86 3.57
CA GLU A 70 10.48 -17.60 3.81
C GLU A 70 9.53 -16.46 4.09
N LEU A 71 10.04 -15.44 4.79
CA LEU A 71 9.38 -14.16 4.98
C LEU A 71 10.35 -13.00 4.75
N ALA A 72 9.81 -11.84 4.35
CA ALA A 72 10.53 -10.58 4.35
C ALA A 72 10.10 -9.73 5.55
N ALA A 73 11.05 -9.36 6.41
CA ALA A 73 10.82 -8.49 7.55
C ALA A 73 11.28 -7.07 7.23
N LYS A 74 10.38 -6.09 7.33
CA LYS A 74 10.69 -4.68 7.03
C LYS A 74 10.05 -3.72 8.02
N TRP A 75 10.73 -2.64 8.37
CA TRP A 75 10.18 -1.59 9.22
C TRP A 75 9.47 -0.49 8.43
N SER A 76 8.39 0.01 9.01
CA SER A 76 7.77 1.28 8.67
C SER A 76 7.48 2.08 9.94
N TYR A 77 6.90 3.27 9.77
CA TYR A 77 6.42 4.07 10.90
C TYR A 77 5.17 4.85 10.54
N THR A 78 4.50 5.33 11.58
CA THR A 78 3.47 6.36 11.49
C THR A 78 3.72 7.41 12.57
N VAL A 79 3.74 8.68 12.17
CA VAL A 79 3.77 9.82 13.11
C VAL A 79 2.32 10.13 13.47
N LYS A 80 1.99 10.11 14.76
CA LYS A 80 0.65 10.44 15.28
C LYS A 80 0.56 11.90 15.71
N ALA A 81 1.66 12.41 16.26
CA ALA A 81 1.85 13.79 16.66
C ALA A 81 3.36 14.10 16.69
N PRO A 82 3.78 15.38 16.73
CA PRO A 82 5.18 15.73 16.91
C PRO A 82 5.77 15.03 18.15
N GLY A 83 6.82 14.24 17.96
CA GLY A 83 7.45 13.45 19.03
C GLY A 83 6.78 12.10 19.34
N ASP A 84 5.62 11.80 18.76
CA ASP A 84 4.92 10.52 18.88
C ASP A 84 4.95 9.77 17.54
N THR A 85 5.93 8.86 17.41
CA THR A 85 6.10 8.01 16.23
C THR A 85 6.05 6.54 16.62
N THR A 86 5.02 5.85 16.14
CA THR A 86 4.92 4.39 16.29
C THR A 86 5.64 3.71 15.13
N HIS A 87 6.47 2.70 15.44
CA HIS A 87 7.24 1.95 14.45
C HIS A 87 6.73 0.52 14.39
N TYR A 88 6.62 -0.01 13.18
CA TYR A 88 6.05 -1.33 12.93
C TYR A 88 7.04 -2.19 12.17
N LEU A 89 7.29 -3.40 12.68
CA LEU A 89 7.93 -4.48 11.93
C LEU A 89 6.83 -5.24 11.21
N THR A 90 6.82 -5.18 9.88
CA THR A 90 5.93 -6.00 9.07
C THR A 90 6.66 -7.24 8.57
N LEU A 91 6.07 -8.41 8.76
CA LEU A 91 6.52 -9.66 8.13
C LEU A 91 5.62 -9.91 6.92
N PHE A 92 6.17 -9.94 5.72
CA PHE A 92 5.47 -10.32 4.49
C PHE A 92 5.73 -11.78 4.19
N CYS A 93 4.67 -12.55 3.96
CA CYS A 93 4.71 -13.99 3.79
C CYS A 93 3.83 -14.42 2.60
N GLU A 94 4.13 -15.59 2.05
CA GLU A 94 3.25 -16.36 1.18
C GLU A 94 2.99 -17.72 1.86
N PRO A 95 1.86 -18.42 1.62
CA PRO A 95 0.89 -18.14 0.59
C PRO A 95 -0.15 -17.10 1.00
N GLN A 96 -0.94 -16.65 0.02
CA GLN A 96 -2.20 -15.90 0.21
C GLN A 96 -2.02 -14.49 0.77
N ALA A 97 -0.95 -13.78 0.36
CA ALA A 97 -0.73 -12.39 0.76
C ALA A 97 -0.76 -12.22 2.30
N ALA A 98 -0.14 -13.16 3.02
CA ALA A 98 -0.14 -13.13 4.47
C ALA A 98 0.85 -12.07 4.97
N PHE A 99 0.47 -11.32 5.98
CA PHE A 99 1.38 -10.38 6.62
C PHE A 99 1.11 -10.26 8.11
N PHE A 100 2.16 -9.92 8.86
CA PHE A 100 2.11 -9.58 10.27
C PHE A 100 2.43 -8.11 10.44
N ILE A 101 1.72 -7.37 11.29
CA ILE A 101 2.10 -6.02 11.70
C ILE A 101 2.40 -6.06 13.20
N LEU A 102 3.65 -5.84 13.57
CA LEU A 102 4.16 -6.01 14.94
C LEU A 102 4.77 -4.72 15.46
N GLU A 103 4.59 -4.41 16.74
CA GLU A 103 5.40 -3.45 17.47
C GLU A 103 6.47 -4.17 18.28
N GLY A 104 7.67 -3.58 18.37
CA GLY A 104 8.80 -4.13 19.13
C GLY A 104 9.15 -3.31 20.37
N ARG A 105 9.54 -3.98 21.45
CA ARG A 105 10.14 -3.40 22.67
C ARG A 105 11.31 -4.25 23.16
N GLN A 106 12.29 -3.62 23.80
CA GLN A 106 13.30 -4.33 24.57
C GLN A 106 12.75 -4.56 25.99
N VAL A 107 12.81 -5.81 26.46
CA VAL A 107 12.41 -6.20 27.82
C VAL A 107 13.57 -6.98 28.44
N GLY A 108 14.26 -6.37 29.41
CA GLY A 108 15.50 -6.92 29.95
C GLY A 108 16.59 -7.06 28.88
N ASP A 109 17.06 -8.29 28.67
CA ASP A 109 18.06 -8.66 27.66
C ASP A 109 17.45 -9.27 26.39
N SER A 110 16.13 -9.22 26.26
CA SER A 110 15.38 -9.82 25.16
C SER A 110 14.58 -8.76 24.39
N LEU A 111 14.22 -9.09 23.16
CA LEU A 111 13.34 -8.28 22.32
C LEU A 111 12.00 -8.98 22.19
N VAL A 112 10.91 -8.24 22.44
CA VAL A 112 9.53 -8.73 22.34
C VAL A 112 8.84 -7.99 21.21
N PHE A 113 8.23 -8.75 20.31
CA PHE A 113 7.43 -8.26 19.19
C PHE A 113 6.01 -8.77 19.34
N GLU A 114 5.04 -7.88 19.28
CA GLU A 114 3.63 -8.25 19.43
C GLU A 114 2.76 -7.47 18.44
N GLY A 115 1.76 -8.16 17.90
CA GLY A 115 0.84 -7.57 16.96
C GLY A 115 -0.18 -8.57 16.46
N PHE A 116 -0.55 -8.42 15.20
CA PHE A 116 -1.52 -9.29 14.53
C PHE A 116 -0.98 -9.74 13.18
N TRP A 117 -1.62 -10.76 12.63
CA TRP A 117 -1.42 -11.22 11.27
C TRP A 117 -2.74 -11.28 10.53
N ARG A 118 -2.68 -11.24 9.21
CA ARG A 118 -3.84 -11.29 8.33
C ARG A 118 -3.47 -11.84 6.96
N ARG A 119 -4.43 -12.46 6.28
CA ARG A 119 -4.37 -12.71 4.83
C ARG A 119 -5.22 -11.69 4.09
N LEU A 120 -4.68 -11.10 3.04
CA LEU A 120 -5.37 -10.05 2.30
C LEU A 120 -6.44 -10.59 1.34
N VAL A 121 -6.30 -11.84 0.90
CA VAL A 121 -7.22 -12.49 -0.05
C VAL A 121 -8.45 -13.14 0.61
N ASN A 122 -8.52 -13.15 1.95
CA ASN A 122 -9.62 -13.73 2.69
C ASN A 122 -9.82 -13.01 4.05
N SER A 123 -10.60 -13.61 4.96
CA SER A 123 -10.92 -13.02 6.27
C SER A 123 -10.08 -13.56 7.44
N GLU A 124 -9.08 -14.41 7.18
CA GLU A 124 -8.24 -14.98 8.21
C GLU A 124 -7.34 -13.92 8.83
N THR A 125 -7.32 -13.92 10.17
CA THR A 125 -6.56 -12.98 10.99
C THR A 125 -6.17 -13.68 12.29
N GLY A 126 -5.28 -13.09 13.06
CA GLY A 126 -5.07 -13.47 14.45
C GLY A 126 -4.02 -12.63 15.14
N THR A 127 -3.83 -12.84 16.44
CA THR A 127 -2.73 -12.17 17.17
C THR A 127 -1.44 -12.96 17.07
N ALA A 128 -0.29 -12.30 17.21
CA ALA A 128 1.02 -12.94 17.21
C ALA A 128 1.96 -12.28 18.21
N ARG A 129 2.84 -13.09 18.82
CA ARG A 129 3.96 -12.62 19.63
C ARG A 129 5.20 -13.43 19.30
N PHE A 130 6.32 -12.73 19.15
CA PHE A 130 7.64 -13.31 18.95
C PHE A 130 8.64 -12.71 19.94
N ILE A 131 9.62 -13.52 20.34
CA ILE A 131 10.69 -13.13 21.25
C ILE A 131 12.03 -13.49 20.62
N VAL A 132 12.96 -12.55 20.66
CA VAL A 132 14.38 -12.81 20.40
C VAL A 132 15.09 -12.74 21.75
N GLN A 133 15.41 -13.90 22.31
CA GLN A 133 16.17 -14.01 23.55
C GLN A 133 17.64 -13.64 23.31
N LYS A 134 18.34 -13.23 24.37
CA LYS A 134 19.77 -12.91 24.32
C LYS A 134 20.62 -13.99 23.60
N GLY A 135 20.39 -15.26 23.94
CA GLY A 135 21.10 -16.40 23.35
C GLY A 135 20.72 -16.72 21.89
N ASN A 136 19.63 -16.14 21.39
CA ASN A 136 19.10 -16.35 20.03
C ASN A 136 19.39 -15.15 19.11
N GLY A 137 20.49 -14.45 19.35
CA GLY A 137 20.87 -13.25 18.60
C GLY A 137 20.34 -11.94 19.16
N GLY A 138 19.72 -11.94 20.34
CA GLY A 138 19.30 -10.70 21.01
C GLY A 138 20.47 -9.75 21.29
N SER A 139 21.66 -10.29 21.62
CA SER A 139 22.88 -9.49 21.74
C SER A 139 23.29 -8.83 20.42
N VAL A 140 23.17 -9.55 19.31
CA VAL A 140 23.47 -9.03 17.95
C VAL A 140 22.52 -7.89 17.58
N LEU A 141 21.25 -7.95 18.00
CA LEU A 141 20.26 -6.91 17.73
C LEU A 141 20.36 -5.70 18.67
N LEU A 142 20.78 -5.90 19.91
CA LEU A 142 20.92 -4.83 20.90
C LEU A 142 22.22 -4.05 20.78
N ASP A 143 23.27 -4.67 20.25
CA ASP A 143 24.55 -4.03 19.91
C ASP A 143 25.00 -4.45 18.50
N PRO A 144 24.24 -4.04 17.46
CA PRO A 144 24.59 -4.43 16.09
C PRO A 144 25.87 -3.71 15.68
N ALA A 145 26.87 -4.48 15.24
CA ALA A 145 28.05 -3.92 14.59
C ALA A 145 27.57 -2.97 13.47
N CYS A 146 27.96 -1.69 13.54
CA CYS A 146 27.39 -0.71 12.61
C CYS A 146 27.57 -1.19 11.18
N CYS A 147 26.50 -1.02 10.41
CA CYS A 147 26.59 -0.96 8.98
C CYS A 147 26.92 -2.34 8.34
N GLN A 148 26.80 -3.45 9.11
CA GLN A 148 26.93 -4.82 8.61
C GLN A 148 25.59 -5.56 8.69
N PRO A 149 25.20 -6.31 7.65
CA PRO A 149 24.01 -7.16 7.71
C PRO A 149 24.17 -8.26 8.76
N ILE A 150 23.05 -8.71 9.33
CA ILE A 150 23.04 -9.86 10.24
C ILE A 150 23.41 -11.11 9.45
N PRO A 151 24.44 -11.88 9.87
CA PRO A 151 24.80 -13.12 9.20
C PRO A 151 23.67 -14.16 9.26
N PRO A 152 23.59 -15.06 8.26
CA PRO A 152 22.62 -16.15 8.28
C PRO A 152 22.73 -16.97 9.57
N GLY A 153 21.59 -17.36 10.15
CA GLY A 153 21.52 -18.22 11.34
C GLY A 153 21.67 -17.51 12.69
N GLN A 154 22.09 -16.24 12.73
CA GLN A 154 22.44 -15.60 14.00
C GLN A 154 21.26 -15.10 14.82
N VAL A 155 20.17 -14.71 14.18
CA VAL A 155 18.98 -14.20 14.87
C VAL A 155 17.82 -15.16 14.68
N VAL A 156 17.21 -15.57 15.79
CA VAL A 156 16.06 -16.47 15.78
C VAL A 156 14.91 -15.83 16.55
N PHE A 157 13.82 -15.58 15.84
CA PHE A 157 12.54 -15.22 16.44
C PHE A 157 11.79 -16.49 16.78
N ARG A 158 11.27 -16.59 18.01
CA ARG A 158 10.43 -17.70 18.45
C ARG A 158 9.15 -17.18 19.10
N GLY A 159 8.03 -17.80 18.80
CA GLY A 159 6.79 -17.39 19.41
C GLY A 159 5.58 -18.18 18.95
N PHE A 160 4.43 -17.53 19.09
CA PHE A 160 3.14 -18.14 18.81
C PHE A 160 2.20 -17.16 18.13
N TYR A 161 1.35 -17.68 17.24
CA TYR A 161 0.20 -16.98 16.69
C TYR A 161 -1.11 -17.65 17.12
N GLY A 162 -2.19 -16.88 17.10
CA GLY A 162 -3.57 -17.33 17.34
C GLY A 162 -4.42 -17.18 16.08
N LEU A 163 -5.68 -17.62 16.15
CA LEU A 163 -6.69 -17.44 15.11
C LEU A 163 -7.78 -16.51 15.66
N GLY A 164 -8.11 -15.44 14.93
CA GLY A 164 -9.02 -14.41 15.41
C GLY A 164 -8.56 -13.80 16.74
N GLU A 165 -9.48 -13.75 17.69
CA GLU A 165 -9.22 -13.30 19.07
C GLU A 165 -8.85 -14.45 20.02
N GLU A 166 -8.62 -15.67 19.52
CA GLU A 166 -8.24 -16.80 20.35
C GLU A 166 -6.81 -16.70 20.89
N ALA A 167 -6.54 -17.49 21.95
CA ALA A 167 -5.22 -17.63 22.52
C ALA A 167 -4.18 -18.08 21.48
N ARG A 168 -2.96 -17.51 21.58
CA ARG A 168 -1.81 -17.84 20.73
C ARG A 168 -1.31 -19.24 21.07
N ARG A 169 -1.61 -20.22 20.23
CA ARG A 169 -1.33 -21.65 20.47
C ARG A 169 -0.49 -22.30 19.37
N PHE A 170 -0.39 -21.66 18.21
CA PHE A 170 0.33 -22.22 17.07
C PHE A 170 1.77 -21.72 17.08
N PRO A 171 2.77 -22.59 17.19
CA PRO A 171 4.17 -22.16 17.22
C PRO A 171 4.58 -21.61 15.86
N MET A 172 5.41 -20.57 15.89
CA MET A 172 6.11 -20.09 14.70
C MET A 172 7.50 -19.60 15.10
N SER A 173 8.50 -20.00 14.31
CA SER A 173 9.87 -19.57 14.48
C SER A 173 10.51 -19.29 13.13
N PHE A 174 11.40 -18.31 13.09
CA PHE A 174 12.08 -17.91 11.86
C PHE A 174 13.49 -17.39 12.14
N VAL A 175 14.40 -17.69 11.22
CA VAL A 175 15.85 -17.53 11.38
C VAL A 175 16.39 -16.59 10.32
N SER A 176 17.27 -15.66 10.70
CA SER A 176 17.87 -14.71 9.76
C SER A 176 18.56 -15.46 8.62
N ASN A 177 18.25 -15.11 7.37
CA ASN A 177 18.85 -15.74 6.21
C ASN A 177 19.76 -14.75 5.48
N ARG A 178 19.19 -13.69 4.92
CA ARG A 178 19.91 -12.75 4.05
C ARG A 178 19.30 -11.35 4.10
N PRO A 179 20.00 -10.31 3.59
CA PRO A 179 19.42 -8.97 3.47
C PRO A 179 18.24 -8.94 2.51
N LEU A 180 17.33 -7.97 2.68
CA LEU A 180 16.30 -7.65 1.70
C LEU A 180 16.95 -7.22 0.37
N ASN A 181 16.25 -7.42 -0.74
CA ASN A 181 16.62 -6.83 -2.03
C ASN A 181 16.84 -5.30 -1.91
N PRO A 182 18.04 -4.77 -2.23
CA PRO A 182 18.31 -3.35 -2.10
C PRO A 182 17.88 -2.55 -3.35
N LYS A 183 17.45 -3.20 -4.44
CA LYS A 183 17.11 -2.52 -5.68
C LYS A 183 15.96 -1.53 -5.45
N PRO A 184 16.09 -0.24 -5.84
CA PRO A 184 14.98 0.70 -5.74
C PRO A 184 13.78 0.22 -6.55
N PHE A 185 12.62 0.15 -5.92
CA PHE A 185 11.36 -0.24 -6.55
C PHE A 185 10.20 0.49 -5.89
N GLN A 186 9.20 0.92 -6.67
CA GLN A 186 7.99 1.53 -6.11
C GLN A 186 6.89 0.50 -5.93
N ILE A 187 6.49 0.29 -4.69
CA ILE A 187 5.30 -0.47 -4.34
C ILE A 187 4.21 0.57 -4.10
N LEU A 188 3.38 0.80 -5.11
CA LEU A 188 2.33 1.82 -5.06
C LEU A 188 1.03 1.15 -4.58
N ALA A 189 0.52 1.65 -3.46
CA ALA A 189 -0.75 1.23 -2.92
C ALA A 189 -1.89 1.96 -3.67
N HIS A 190 -2.71 1.20 -4.39
CA HIS A 190 -3.85 1.72 -5.13
C HIS A 190 -4.92 2.26 -4.17
N ARG A 191 -5.51 3.41 -4.52
CA ARG A 191 -6.51 4.13 -3.72
C ARG A 191 -6.07 4.39 -2.28
N GLY A 192 -4.79 4.69 -2.09
CA GLY A 192 -4.18 4.94 -0.79
C GLY A 192 -3.85 3.69 0.04
N GLY A 193 -4.18 2.46 -0.42
CA GLY A 193 -3.79 1.23 0.29
C GLY A 193 -4.46 -0.05 -0.21
N GLY A 194 -5.70 0.03 -0.70
CA GLY A 194 -6.46 -1.11 -1.20
C GLY A 194 -7.92 -0.74 -1.42
N ARG A 195 -8.74 -1.70 -1.88
CA ARG A 195 -10.18 -1.49 -2.10
C ARG A 195 -10.97 -1.72 -0.82
N THR A 196 -12.16 -1.17 -0.82
CA THR A 196 -13.23 -1.46 0.15
C THR A 196 -13.50 -2.97 0.26
N SER A 197 -13.39 -3.73 -0.84
CA SER A 197 -13.59 -5.19 -0.84
C SER A 197 -12.45 -5.99 -0.20
N ASP A 198 -11.29 -5.36 0.06
CA ASP A 198 -10.15 -6.01 0.71
C ASP A 198 -10.27 -5.97 2.25
N LEU A 199 -11.35 -5.37 2.77
CA LEU A 199 -11.79 -5.40 4.17
C LEU A 199 -10.73 -4.88 5.17
N LEU A 200 -9.92 -3.92 4.73
CA LEU A 200 -8.97 -3.17 5.57
C LEU A 200 -9.73 -2.25 6.56
N PRO A 201 -9.10 -1.81 7.66
CA PRO A 201 -9.76 -1.05 8.74
C PRO A 201 -9.94 0.44 8.40
N ALA A 202 -9.56 0.83 7.19
CA ALA A 202 -9.66 2.18 6.69
C ALA A 202 -10.22 2.11 5.27
N SER A 203 -11.06 3.08 4.94
CA SER A 203 -11.73 3.18 3.64
C SER A 203 -10.73 3.53 2.55
N GLU A 204 -10.94 3.01 1.32
CA GLU A 204 -10.16 3.45 0.16
C GLU A 204 -10.26 4.97 0.01
N ASN A 205 -9.16 5.63 -0.40
CA ASN A 205 -9.05 7.08 -0.56
C ASN A 205 -9.24 7.92 0.74
N SER A 206 -9.11 7.34 1.94
CA SER A 206 -9.08 8.09 3.20
C SER A 206 -7.65 8.51 3.63
N ALA A 207 -7.52 9.42 4.58
CA ALA A 207 -6.22 9.73 5.19
C ALA A 207 -5.72 8.57 6.06
N GLU A 208 -6.64 7.80 6.63
CA GLU A 208 -6.39 6.64 7.48
C GLU A 208 -5.79 5.49 6.68
N ILE A 209 -6.26 5.23 5.46
CA ILE A 209 -5.69 4.18 4.61
C ILE A 209 -4.28 4.57 4.13
N ILE A 210 -4.05 5.85 3.83
CA ILE A 210 -2.72 6.39 3.50
C ILE A 210 -1.72 6.13 4.64
N ARG A 211 -2.13 6.33 5.90
CA ARG A 211 -1.30 6.04 7.09
C ARG A 211 -1.05 4.55 7.29
N LEU A 212 -1.93 3.68 6.81
CA LEU A 212 -1.79 2.23 6.85
C LEU A 212 -0.87 1.70 5.76
N ALA A 213 -0.86 2.31 4.57
CA ALA A 213 -0.15 1.83 3.38
C ALA A 213 1.32 1.42 3.61
N PRO A 214 2.15 2.19 4.34
CA PRO A 214 3.54 1.79 4.63
C PRO A 214 3.65 0.47 5.38
N ARG A 215 2.68 0.19 6.26
CA ARG A 215 2.65 -1.05 7.06
C ARG A 215 2.25 -2.25 6.21
N LEU A 216 1.60 -2.01 5.06
CA LEU A 216 1.29 -3.02 4.04
C LEU A 216 2.42 -3.17 3.01
N GLY A 217 3.58 -2.53 3.23
CA GLY A 217 4.75 -2.64 2.37
C GLY A 217 4.83 -1.61 1.26
N ALA A 218 3.85 -0.70 1.16
CA ALA A 218 3.85 0.33 0.15
C ALA A 218 4.98 1.36 0.38
N THR A 219 5.67 1.73 -0.70
CA THR A 219 6.64 2.85 -0.72
C THR A 219 6.02 4.12 -1.29
N GLY A 220 4.84 4.02 -1.89
CA GLY A 220 4.06 5.15 -2.36
C GLY A 220 2.58 4.81 -2.44
N VAL A 221 1.76 5.81 -2.78
CA VAL A 221 0.31 5.66 -2.94
C VAL A 221 -0.14 6.26 -4.26
N GLU A 222 -1.19 5.70 -4.82
CA GLU A 222 -2.04 6.35 -5.82
C GLU A 222 -3.33 6.78 -5.13
N ILE A 223 -3.84 7.96 -5.46
CA ILE A 223 -5.09 8.52 -4.91
C ILE A 223 -5.93 9.17 -6.01
N ASP A 224 -7.23 8.91 -5.98
CA ASP A 224 -8.19 9.31 -7.01
C ASP A 224 -8.73 10.72 -6.77
N ILE A 225 -8.44 11.67 -7.66
CA ILE A 225 -8.80 13.07 -7.47
C ILE A 225 -10.05 13.45 -8.26
N ARG A 226 -11.02 14.04 -7.57
CA ARG A 226 -12.23 14.66 -8.13
C ARG A 226 -12.43 16.06 -7.56
N GLN A 227 -13.26 16.87 -8.21
CA GLN A 227 -13.61 18.21 -7.70
C GLN A 227 -15.10 18.34 -7.37
N THR A 228 -15.38 18.87 -6.19
CA THR A 228 -16.73 19.21 -5.72
C THR A 228 -17.34 20.35 -6.54
N LYS A 229 -18.64 20.62 -6.35
CA LYS A 229 -19.37 21.73 -7.02
C LYS A 229 -18.69 23.09 -6.85
N ASP A 230 -18.14 23.34 -5.66
CA ASP A 230 -17.41 24.55 -5.29
C ASP A 230 -15.90 24.49 -5.61
N GLY A 231 -15.46 23.50 -6.40
CA GLY A 231 -14.11 23.41 -6.96
C GLY A 231 -13.05 22.81 -6.03
N VAL A 232 -13.43 22.30 -4.86
CA VAL A 232 -12.49 21.72 -3.89
C VAL A 232 -12.02 20.34 -4.37
N PRO A 233 -10.71 20.10 -4.57
CA PRO A 233 -10.19 18.78 -4.87
C PRO A 233 -10.31 17.84 -3.67
N ILE A 234 -10.92 16.67 -3.89
CA ILE A 234 -11.16 15.63 -2.89
C ILE A 234 -10.72 14.26 -3.40
N LEU A 235 -10.54 13.31 -2.49
CA LEU A 235 -10.22 11.94 -2.85
C LEU A 235 -11.49 11.09 -2.94
N TYR A 236 -11.84 10.64 -4.14
CA TYR A 236 -12.98 9.75 -4.35
C TYR A 236 -12.92 9.08 -5.74
N HIS A 237 -13.00 7.75 -5.79
CA HIS A 237 -12.83 7.00 -7.04
C HIS A 237 -14.03 7.10 -8.00
N ASP A 238 -15.25 6.81 -7.53
CA ASP A 238 -16.43 6.70 -8.41
C ASP A 238 -17.00 8.06 -8.79
N ASN A 239 -17.70 8.14 -9.93
CA ASN A 239 -18.35 9.39 -10.35
C ASN A 239 -19.52 9.80 -9.43
N GLN A 240 -20.19 8.82 -8.82
CA GLN A 240 -21.39 9.04 -8.02
C GLN A 240 -21.23 8.54 -6.59
N LEU A 241 -21.86 9.25 -5.66
CA LEU A 241 -22.07 8.77 -4.29
C LEU A 241 -22.81 7.44 -4.30
N ASN A 242 -22.23 6.45 -3.63
CA ASN A 242 -22.76 5.10 -3.64
C ASN A 242 -22.46 4.33 -2.34
N LEU A 243 -23.17 3.22 -2.14
CA LEU A 243 -23.06 2.36 -0.96
C LEU A 243 -21.85 1.41 -0.99
N ARG A 244 -21.10 1.35 -2.11
CA ARG A 244 -19.82 0.64 -2.15
C ARG A 244 -18.79 1.39 -1.31
N LEU A 245 -18.76 2.72 -1.43
CA LEU A 245 -17.74 3.58 -0.82
C LEU A 245 -18.19 4.28 0.45
N THR A 246 -19.49 4.49 0.63
CA THR A 246 -20.03 5.33 1.70
C THR A 246 -21.02 4.57 2.56
N GLN A 247 -21.12 4.99 3.82
CA GLN A 247 -22.23 4.60 4.68
C GLN A 247 -23.54 5.19 4.11
N LYS A 248 -24.66 4.53 4.41
CA LYS A 248 -25.98 5.00 4.01
C LYS A 248 -26.18 6.44 4.48
N ASN A 249 -26.47 7.32 3.54
CA ASN A 249 -26.70 8.74 3.77
C ASN A 249 -27.87 9.24 2.90
N GLY A 250 -28.20 10.52 2.99
CA GLY A 250 -29.32 11.13 2.27
C GLY A 250 -28.98 11.72 0.90
N LEU A 251 -27.73 11.68 0.48
CA LEU A 251 -27.25 12.22 -0.80
C LEU A 251 -27.06 11.10 -1.82
N ILE A 252 -27.41 11.36 -3.08
CA ILE A 252 -27.30 10.42 -4.20
C ILE A 252 -26.92 11.17 -5.47
N GLY A 253 -26.19 10.52 -6.37
CA GLY A 253 -25.82 11.13 -7.65
C GLY A 253 -24.37 11.63 -7.67
N PRO A 254 -24.02 12.44 -8.69
CA PRO A 254 -22.63 12.79 -8.98
C PRO A 254 -21.96 13.62 -7.87
N ILE A 255 -20.67 13.38 -7.66
CA ILE A 255 -19.87 14.08 -6.64
C ILE A 255 -19.82 15.59 -6.90
N GLU A 256 -19.71 15.96 -8.16
CA GLU A 256 -19.59 17.33 -8.67
C GLU A 256 -20.86 18.18 -8.47
N GLU A 257 -21.98 17.59 -8.05
CA GLU A 257 -23.22 18.32 -7.73
C GLU A 257 -23.24 18.85 -6.29
N TYR A 258 -22.32 18.41 -5.43
CA TYR A 258 -22.27 18.77 -4.02
C TYR A 258 -21.07 19.64 -3.68
N THR A 259 -21.26 20.61 -2.79
CA THR A 259 -20.15 21.36 -2.18
C THR A 259 -19.37 20.50 -1.20
N TYR A 260 -18.10 20.83 -0.95
CA TYR A 260 -17.31 20.10 0.05
C TYR A 260 -17.96 20.13 1.44
N LYS A 261 -18.56 21.28 1.81
CA LYS A 261 -19.28 21.40 3.09
C LYS A 261 -20.43 20.39 3.19
N GLN A 262 -21.21 20.19 2.14
CA GLN A 262 -22.29 19.20 2.13
C GLN A 262 -21.72 17.78 2.29
N LEU A 263 -20.70 17.42 1.50
CA LEU A 263 -20.08 16.10 1.57
C LEU A 263 -19.48 15.83 2.96
N SER A 264 -18.66 16.74 3.48
CA SER A 264 -18.04 16.60 4.81
C SER A 264 -19.08 16.55 5.95
N SER A 265 -20.22 17.22 5.81
CA SER A 265 -21.28 17.19 6.83
C SER A 265 -22.08 15.90 6.81
N PHE A 266 -22.49 15.40 5.64
CA PHE A 266 -23.50 14.36 5.53
C PHE A 266 -22.98 13.00 5.09
N VAL A 267 -21.79 12.92 4.51
CA VAL A 267 -21.24 11.69 3.95
C VAL A 267 -20.12 11.18 4.84
N ARG A 268 -20.12 9.87 5.07
CA ARG A 268 -19.01 9.13 5.65
C ARG A 268 -18.62 8.00 4.71
N LEU A 269 -17.32 7.79 4.55
CA LEU A 269 -16.77 6.60 3.93
C LEU A 269 -17.16 5.36 4.73
N ILE A 270 -16.99 4.16 4.16
CA ILE A 270 -17.56 2.93 4.72
C ILE A 270 -17.15 2.69 6.20
N ASN A 271 -15.91 3.03 6.57
CA ASN A 271 -15.36 2.89 7.92
C ASN A 271 -15.57 4.13 8.81
N GLY A 272 -16.39 5.08 8.37
CA GLY A 272 -16.79 6.24 9.19
C GLY A 272 -15.91 7.48 9.01
N GLU A 273 -14.91 7.44 8.14
CA GLU A 273 -14.07 8.61 7.86
C GLU A 273 -14.82 9.65 7.01
N LYS A 274 -14.34 10.89 7.01
CA LYS A 274 -14.79 11.88 6.03
C LYS A 274 -14.11 11.60 4.69
N ILE A 275 -14.74 12.04 3.60
CA ILE A 275 -14.06 12.18 2.31
C ILE A 275 -13.01 13.28 2.49
N PRO A 276 -11.70 12.99 2.37
CA PRO A 276 -10.67 13.99 2.59
C PRO A 276 -10.51 14.89 1.35
N THR A 277 -10.12 16.13 1.59
CA THR A 277 -9.54 17.00 0.56
C THR A 277 -8.17 16.46 0.12
N LEU A 278 -7.72 16.87 -1.08
CA LEU A 278 -6.36 16.59 -1.54
C LEU A 278 -5.29 17.09 -0.56
N GLU A 279 -5.52 18.26 0.05
CA GLU A 279 -4.59 18.83 1.02
C GLU A 279 -4.49 17.99 2.31
N GLU A 280 -5.62 17.50 2.83
CA GLU A 280 -5.64 16.62 4.01
C GLU A 280 -4.90 15.30 3.73
N ALA A 281 -5.10 14.73 2.54
CA ALA A 281 -4.41 13.51 2.12
C ALA A 281 -2.89 13.72 1.98
N LEU A 282 -2.46 14.79 1.29
CA LEU A 282 -1.04 15.09 1.14
C LEU A 282 -0.38 15.51 2.45
N THR A 283 -1.13 16.10 3.39
CA THR A 283 -0.68 16.32 4.76
C THR A 283 -0.35 14.99 5.42
N ALA A 284 -1.26 14.00 5.36
CA ALA A 284 -0.99 12.67 5.90
C ALA A 284 0.26 12.03 5.26
N VAL A 285 0.41 12.11 3.93
CA VAL A 285 1.61 11.60 3.24
C VAL A 285 2.88 12.25 3.78
N VAL A 286 2.96 13.58 3.78
CA VAL A 286 4.19 14.34 4.06
C VAL A 286 4.62 14.24 5.52
N TYR A 287 3.65 14.35 6.44
CA TYR A 287 3.95 14.48 7.87
C TYR A 287 3.81 13.17 8.65
N ASP A 288 2.93 12.26 8.21
CA ASP A 288 2.55 11.11 9.04
C ASP A 288 3.20 9.79 8.59
N THR A 289 3.74 9.70 7.37
CA THR A 289 4.19 8.42 6.78
C THR A 289 5.61 8.48 6.23
N PRO A 290 6.31 7.35 6.00
CA PRO A 290 7.57 7.28 5.25
C PRO A 290 7.42 7.24 3.72
N LEU A 291 6.21 7.43 3.16
CA LEU A 291 5.99 7.30 1.73
C LEU A 291 6.90 8.23 0.90
N GLU A 292 7.33 7.74 -0.25
CA GLU A 292 8.30 8.37 -1.15
C GLU A 292 7.70 8.77 -2.51
N THR A 293 6.53 8.23 -2.85
CA THR A 293 5.83 8.53 -4.10
C THR A 293 4.34 8.76 -3.86
N VAL A 294 3.77 9.76 -4.53
CA VAL A 294 2.32 9.94 -4.70
C VAL A 294 1.99 10.03 -6.18
N TRP A 295 1.02 9.25 -6.64
CA TRP A 295 0.38 9.36 -7.94
C TRP A 295 -1.01 9.96 -7.74
N LEU A 296 -1.24 11.17 -8.23
CA LEU A 296 -2.55 11.82 -8.24
C LEU A 296 -3.31 11.39 -9.49
N ASP A 297 -4.19 10.40 -9.41
CA ASP A 297 -5.00 9.94 -10.55
C ASP A 297 -6.14 10.93 -10.79
N THR A 298 -5.99 11.80 -11.81
CA THR A 298 -6.94 12.89 -12.07
C THR A 298 -8.18 12.35 -12.78
N LYS A 299 -9.19 11.92 -12.01
CA LYS A 299 -10.46 11.38 -12.55
C LYS A 299 -11.36 12.45 -13.16
N ASP A 300 -11.59 13.52 -12.41
CA ASP A 300 -12.38 14.67 -12.84
C ASP A 300 -11.79 15.94 -12.21
N VAL A 301 -10.91 16.59 -12.97
CA VAL A 301 -10.19 17.79 -12.56
C VAL A 301 -10.47 18.88 -13.58
N ARG A 302 -11.45 19.73 -13.26
CA ARG A 302 -11.85 20.90 -14.06
C ARG A 302 -10.89 22.08 -13.89
N ASP A 303 -10.21 22.16 -12.74
CA ASP A 303 -9.14 23.12 -12.46
C ASP A 303 -7.82 22.39 -12.19
N MET A 304 -7.11 22.08 -13.27
CA MET A 304 -5.79 21.44 -13.24
C MET A 304 -4.71 22.34 -12.62
N GLU A 305 -4.87 23.66 -12.72
CA GLU A 305 -3.92 24.63 -12.15
C GLU A 305 -3.98 24.59 -10.62
N LEU A 306 -5.18 24.50 -10.03
CA LEU A 306 -5.33 24.30 -8.59
C LEU A 306 -4.66 23.01 -8.11
N VAL A 307 -4.86 21.89 -8.81
CA VAL A 307 -4.19 20.61 -8.47
C VAL A 307 -2.67 20.74 -8.57
N ARG A 308 -2.15 21.41 -9.61
CA ARG A 308 -0.72 21.70 -9.77
C ARG A 308 -0.17 22.59 -8.65
N GLN A 309 -0.89 23.62 -8.21
CA GLN A 309 -0.49 24.48 -7.10
C GLN A 309 -0.41 23.70 -5.78
N ILE A 310 -1.40 22.84 -5.51
CA ILE A 310 -1.40 21.95 -4.34
C ILE A 310 -0.20 20.99 -4.42
N GLN A 311 0.00 20.31 -5.55
CA GLN A 311 1.16 19.43 -5.79
C GLN A 311 2.49 20.15 -5.47
N GLN A 312 2.71 21.35 -6.03
CA GLN A 312 3.94 22.12 -5.81
C GLN A 312 4.12 22.52 -4.34
N THR A 313 3.04 22.94 -3.68
CA THR A 313 3.05 23.33 -2.27
C THR A 313 3.51 22.15 -1.39
N TYR A 314 2.95 20.96 -1.60
CA TYR A 314 3.33 19.78 -0.81
C TYR A 314 4.70 19.22 -1.18
N GLN A 315 5.12 19.33 -2.45
CA GLN A 315 6.49 19.02 -2.85
C GLN A 315 7.51 19.93 -2.14
N GLN A 316 7.24 21.24 -2.04
CA GLN A 316 8.09 22.18 -1.32
C GLN A 316 8.13 21.89 0.19
N ARG A 317 6.99 21.58 0.81
CA ARG A 317 6.91 21.17 2.22
C ARG A 317 7.74 19.91 2.49
N ALA A 318 7.62 18.91 1.62
CA ALA A 318 8.41 17.69 1.72
C ALA A 318 9.92 17.98 1.60
N ASN A 319 10.33 18.81 0.63
CA ASN A 319 11.72 19.22 0.47
C ASN A 319 12.26 19.96 1.70
N ALA A 320 11.47 20.86 2.30
CA ALA A 320 11.85 21.60 3.52
C ALA A 320 12.06 20.66 4.73
N LEU A 321 11.39 19.51 4.75
CA LEU A 321 11.57 18.45 5.75
C LEU A 321 12.70 17.46 5.38
N GLY A 322 13.41 17.66 4.27
CA GLY A 322 14.44 16.72 3.78
C GLY A 322 13.86 15.38 3.32
N ARG A 323 12.56 15.33 2.99
CA ARG A 323 11.89 14.11 2.54
C ARG A 323 12.28 13.77 1.11
N ARG A 324 12.56 12.49 0.86
CA ARG A 324 12.58 11.93 -0.51
C ARG A 324 11.16 11.61 -0.95
N LEU A 325 10.38 12.62 -1.32
CA LEU A 325 9.03 12.46 -1.83
C LEU A 325 8.95 13.01 -3.25
N THR A 326 8.26 12.30 -4.15
CA THR A 326 7.86 12.83 -5.46
C THR A 326 6.35 12.69 -5.64
N ILE A 327 5.69 13.80 -5.96
CA ILE A 327 4.24 13.84 -6.24
C ILE A 327 4.05 14.02 -7.75
N TYR A 328 3.46 13.03 -8.41
CA TYR A 328 3.16 13.04 -9.83
C TYR A 328 1.69 13.40 -10.06
N ILE A 329 1.43 14.33 -10.98
CA ILE A 329 0.09 14.43 -11.60
C ILE A 329 -0.03 13.28 -12.60
N GLY A 330 -0.92 12.32 -12.33
CA GLY A 330 -1.25 11.21 -13.21
C GLY A 330 -2.29 11.62 -14.23
N LEU A 331 -2.07 11.24 -15.49
CA LEU A 331 -2.90 11.66 -16.62
C LEU A 331 -3.49 10.43 -17.31
N PRO A 332 -4.71 10.01 -16.92
CA PRO A 332 -5.34 8.77 -17.37
C PRO A 332 -6.00 8.87 -18.76
N SER A 333 -6.19 10.08 -19.30
CA SER A 333 -6.96 10.29 -20.54
C SER A 333 -6.42 11.45 -21.38
N GLU A 334 -6.71 11.46 -22.68
CA GLU A 334 -6.36 12.57 -23.57
C GLU A 334 -7.01 13.90 -23.16
N GLU A 335 -8.16 13.84 -22.49
CA GLU A 335 -8.80 15.03 -21.90
C GLU A 335 -7.91 15.64 -20.81
N THR A 336 -7.48 14.83 -19.84
CA THR A 336 -6.58 15.30 -18.76
C THR A 336 -5.23 15.75 -19.30
N VAL A 337 -4.71 15.10 -20.35
CA VAL A 337 -3.50 15.54 -21.04
C VAL A 337 -3.68 16.91 -21.69
N THR A 338 -4.81 17.14 -22.37
CA THR A 338 -5.11 18.43 -23.00
C THR A 338 -5.22 19.54 -21.96
N GLN A 339 -5.88 19.27 -20.83
CA GLN A 339 -5.93 20.22 -19.69
C GLN A 339 -4.54 20.49 -19.11
N PHE A 340 -3.70 19.46 -18.99
CA PHE A 340 -2.33 19.60 -18.50
C PHE A 340 -1.45 20.44 -19.43
N GLU A 341 -1.57 20.27 -20.74
CA GLU A 341 -0.80 21.05 -21.73
C GLU A 341 -1.15 22.55 -21.72
N GLN A 342 -2.34 22.91 -21.24
CA GLN A 342 -2.74 24.31 -21.06
C GLN A 342 -2.06 24.99 -19.85
N LEU A 343 -1.44 24.22 -18.95
CA LEU A 343 -0.74 24.77 -17.80
C LEU A 343 0.52 25.53 -18.24
N PRO A 344 0.83 26.68 -17.60
CA PRO A 344 2.09 27.36 -17.83
C PRO A 344 3.25 26.43 -17.43
N ASN A 345 4.26 26.31 -18.29
CA ASN A 345 5.42 25.44 -18.07
C ASN A 345 5.07 23.96 -17.79
N HIS A 346 4.01 23.42 -18.39
CA HIS A 346 3.60 22.02 -18.19
C HIS A 346 4.76 21.02 -18.37
N GLN A 347 5.68 21.28 -19.30
CA GLN A 347 6.88 20.46 -19.56
C GLN A 347 7.84 20.31 -18.37
N GLN A 348 7.77 21.22 -17.39
CA GLN A 348 8.57 21.21 -16.16
C GLN A 348 7.78 20.67 -14.96
N THR A 349 6.46 20.52 -15.10
CA THR A 349 5.60 19.97 -14.05
C THR A 349 5.80 18.47 -13.97
N VAL A 350 6.02 17.94 -12.75
CA VAL A 350 6.27 16.51 -12.53
C VAL A 350 4.97 15.74 -12.74
N SER A 351 4.93 14.91 -13.77
CA SER A 351 3.75 14.15 -14.18
C SER A 351 4.07 12.68 -14.51
N LEU A 352 3.01 11.89 -14.58
CA LEU A 352 2.97 10.49 -14.96
C LEU A 352 1.92 10.33 -16.08
N CYS A 353 2.23 9.53 -17.10
CA CYS A 353 1.33 9.28 -18.23
C CYS A 353 0.89 7.81 -18.26
N GLU A 354 -0.41 7.56 -18.33
CA GLU A 354 -0.99 6.20 -18.33
C GLU A 354 -1.32 5.67 -19.73
N LEU A 355 -1.21 6.55 -20.73
CA LEU A 355 -1.48 6.26 -22.12
C LEU A 355 -0.26 5.59 -22.78
N ASP A 356 0.04 5.93 -24.02
CA ASP A 356 1.17 5.37 -24.74
C ASP A 356 2.50 6.14 -24.52
N THR A 357 3.58 5.56 -25.03
CA THR A 357 4.92 6.16 -24.91
C THR A 357 5.06 7.45 -25.72
N ALA A 358 4.25 7.67 -26.76
CA ALA A 358 4.31 8.89 -27.56
C ALA A 358 3.72 10.07 -26.77
N THR A 359 2.58 9.87 -26.10
CA THR A 359 2.01 10.87 -25.19
C THR A 359 2.92 11.12 -23.99
N ALA A 360 3.50 10.07 -23.38
CA ALA A 360 4.46 10.25 -22.29
C ALA A 360 5.69 11.10 -22.68
N LYS A 361 6.15 10.99 -23.94
CA LYS A 361 7.21 11.84 -24.49
C LYS A 361 6.72 13.26 -24.78
N ARG A 362 5.55 13.41 -25.41
CA ARG A 362 4.93 14.69 -25.78
C ARG A 362 4.82 15.64 -24.58
N ILE A 363 4.36 15.12 -23.44
CA ILE A 363 4.18 15.93 -22.22
C ILE A 363 5.39 15.93 -21.29
N ASN A 364 6.51 15.30 -21.70
CA ASN A 364 7.71 15.10 -20.88
C ASN A 364 7.45 14.49 -19.50
N ALA A 365 6.53 13.51 -19.45
CA ALA A 365 6.22 12.78 -18.22
C ALA A 365 7.48 12.11 -17.66
N LYS A 366 7.63 12.15 -16.33
CA LYS A 366 8.74 11.48 -15.62
C LYS A 366 8.51 9.99 -15.45
N VAL A 367 7.25 9.57 -15.56
CA VAL A 367 6.84 8.18 -15.48
C VAL A 367 5.92 7.85 -16.64
N TRP A 368 6.13 6.69 -17.24
CA TRP A 368 5.15 6.04 -18.11
C TRP A 368 4.54 4.85 -17.35
N ALA A 369 3.22 4.76 -17.32
CA ALA A 369 2.48 3.80 -16.52
C ALA A 369 1.42 3.05 -17.35
N PRO A 370 1.81 2.11 -18.21
CA PRO A 370 0.85 1.33 -18.97
C PRO A 370 0.01 0.41 -18.07
N ARG A 371 -1.21 0.08 -18.53
CA ARG A 371 -2.02 -0.96 -17.90
C ARG A 371 -1.40 -2.35 -18.11
N TRP A 372 -1.42 -3.21 -17.08
CA TRP A 372 -0.75 -4.52 -17.10
C TRP A 372 -1.37 -5.52 -18.09
N THR A 373 -2.65 -5.34 -18.44
CA THR A 373 -3.35 -6.21 -19.38
C THR A 373 -2.85 -6.08 -20.82
N LEU A 374 -1.97 -5.13 -21.10
CA LEU A 374 -1.21 -5.04 -22.36
C LEU A 374 0.03 -5.96 -22.38
N GLY A 375 0.28 -6.70 -21.29
CA GLY A 375 1.48 -7.52 -21.10
C GLY A 375 2.62 -6.75 -20.45
N ASN A 376 3.80 -7.36 -20.39
CA ASN A 376 5.04 -6.71 -19.94
C ASN A 376 5.79 -6.11 -21.15
N PRO A 377 5.74 -4.78 -21.39
CA PRO A 377 6.33 -4.17 -22.57
C PRO A 377 7.83 -3.94 -22.38
N ILE A 378 8.63 -5.02 -22.39
CA ILE A 378 10.05 -5.01 -22.01
C ILE A 378 10.87 -4.06 -22.89
N ALA A 379 10.64 -4.05 -24.20
CA ALA A 379 11.42 -3.23 -25.14
C ALA A 379 11.14 -1.73 -24.95
N GLU A 380 9.86 -1.38 -24.84
CA GLU A 380 9.40 -0.02 -24.57
C GLU A 380 9.85 0.46 -23.19
N THR A 381 9.79 -0.43 -22.19
CA THR A 381 10.27 -0.15 -20.84
C THR A 381 11.73 0.29 -20.85
N LYS A 382 12.60 -0.51 -21.48
CA LYS A 382 14.02 -0.17 -21.62
C LYS A 382 14.23 1.13 -22.39
N ALA A 383 13.46 1.36 -23.46
CA ALA A 383 13.56 2.57 -24.25
C ALA A 383 13.16 3.83 -23.47
N MET A 384 12.16 3.75 -22.61
CA MET A 384 11.72 4.85 -21.73
C MET A 384 12.73 5.10 -20.60
N GLN A 385 13.25 4.03 -19.99
CA GLN A 385 14.31 4.11 -18.97
C GLN A 385 15.61 4.71 -19.51
N ALA A 386 16.00 4.38 -20.75
CA ALA A 386 17.15 4.99 -21.43
C ALA A 386 17.00 6.51 -21.62
N GLN A 387 15.77 7.04 -21.56
CA GLN A 387 15.46 8.46 -21.60
C GLN A 387 15.26 9.07 -20.20
N GLY A 388 15.64 8.35 -19.14
CA GLY A 388 15.53 8.80 -17.75
C GLY A 388 14.11 8.80 -17.18
N ARG A 389 13.17 8.07 -17.80
CA ARG A 389 11.79 7.92 -17.29
C ARG A 389 11.67 6.62 -16.52
N ARG A 390 10.90 6.64 -15.43
CA ARG A 390 10.54 5.42 -14.72
C ARG A 390 9.36 4.75 -15.41
N VAL A 391 9.22 3.44 -15.22
CA VAL A 391 8.09 2.68 -15.75
C VAL A 391 7.37 1.95 -14.63
N PHE A 392 6.11 2.32 -14.41
CA PHE A 392 5.22 1.66 -13.47
C PHE A 392 4.18 0.84 -14.24
N ILE A 393 3.51 -0.11 -13.59
CA ILE A 393 2.40 -0.83 -14.23
C ILE A 393 1.19 -0.87 -13.30
N TRP A 394 -0.03 -0.86 -13.87
CA TRP A 394 -1.25 -0.82 -13.07
C TRP A 394 -2.44 -1.57 -13.69
N THR A 395 -3.48 -1.91 -12.93
CA THR A 395 -3.44 -2.26 -11.49
C THR A 395 -3.22 -3.77 -11.42
N LEU A 396 -2.07 -4.20 -10.92
CA LEU A 396 -1.66 -5.60 -10.94
C LEU A 396 -1.97 -6.27 -9.59
N ASP A 397 -3.04 -7.04 -9.55
CA ASP A 397 -3.54 -7.68 -8.32
C ASP A 397 -3.44 -9.21 -8.31
N VAL A 398 -2.95 -9.83 -9.39
CA VAL A 398 -2.90 -11.30 -9.47
C VAL A 398 -1.54 -11.78 -8.97
N PRO A 399 -1.45 -12.54 -7.85
CA PRO A 399 -0.17 -12.90 -7.24
C PRO A 399 0.84 -13.57 -8.18
N SER A 400 0.38 -14.50 -9.02
CA SER A 400 1.26 -15.17 -9.99
C SER A 400 1.83 -14.22 -11.05
N PHE A 401 1.06 -13.21 -11.47
CA PHE A 401 1.57 -12.17 -12.37
C PHE A 401 2.44 -11.15 -11.63
N ILE A 402 2.16 -10.84 -10.35
CA ILE A 402 3.06 -10.02 -9.52
C ILE A 402 4.44 -10.69 -9.45
N GLU A 403 4.47 -11.99 -9.10
CA GLU A 403 5.70 -12.77 -9.06
C GLU A 403 6.42 -12.74 -10.41
N GLN A 404 5.71 -13.04 -11.50
CA GLN A 404 6.28 -13.03 -12.85
C GLN A 404 6.91 -11.67 -13.21
N PHE A 405 6.20 -10.57 -12.99
CA PHE A 405 6.68 -9.22 -13.36
C PHE A 405 7.84 -8.77 -12.48
N ILE A 406 7.82 -9.12 -11.19
CA ILE A 406 8.97 -8.93 -10.32
C ILE A 406 10.15 -9.79 -10.82
N ASN A 407 9.91 -11.02 -11.26
CA ASN A 407 10.91 -11.94 -11.80
C ASN A 407 11.58 -11.43 -13.08
N ASP A 408 10.81 -10.85 -13.99
CA ASP A 408 11.32 -10.21 -15.22
C ASP A 408 12.29 -9.06 -14.92
N ASN A 409 12.15 -8.41 -13.76
CA ASN A 409 13.06 -7.38 -13.23
C ASN A 409 13.22 -6.12 -14.11
N THR A 410 12.22 -5.82 -14.95
CA THR A 410 12.28 -4.71 -15.93
C THR A 410 11.67 -3.41 -15.42
N LEU A 411 10.68 -3.49 -14.53
CA LEU A 411 9.91 -2.34 -14.07
C LEU A 411 10.60 -1.57 -12.94
N ASP A 412 10.18 -0.31 -12.76
CA ASP A 412 10.57 0.55 -11.63
C ASP A 412 9.53 0.56 -10.50
N GLY A 413 8.33 0.04 -10.76
CA GLY A 413 7.26 -0.04 -9.77
C GLY A 413 5.99 -0.73 -10.26
N ILE A 414 5.15 -1.12 -9.30
CA ILE A 414 3.84 -1.74 -9.52
C ILE A 414 2.80 -0.99 -8.67
N LEU A 415 1.68 -0.65 -9.29
CA LEU A 415 0.45 -0.23 -8.62
C LEU A 415 -0.45 -1.44 -8.38
N THR A 416 -0.85 -1.63 -7.13
CA THR A 416 -1.59 -2.82 -6.70
C THR A 416 -2.50 -2.53 -5.51
N ASN A 417 -3.56 -3.31 -5.37
CA ASN A 417 -4.33 -3.42 -4.13
C ASN A 417 -3.65 -4.36 -3.11
N TYR A 418 -2.67 -5.15 -3.55
CA TYR A 418 -2.00 -6.18 -2.76
C TYR A 418 -0.51 -5.85 -2.56
N ALA A 419 -0.25 -4.67 -1.99
CA ALA A 419 1.10 -4.23 -1.64
C ALA A 419 1.91 -5.26 -0.83
N PRO A 420 1.31 -6.05 0.11
CA PRO A 420 2.05 -7.09 0.82
C PRO A 420 2.64 -8.18 -0.09
N VAL A 421 1.95 -8.52 -1.18
CA VAL A 421 2.40 -9.54 -2.16
C VAL A 421 3.59 -9.01 -2.94
N VAL A 422 3.51 -7.77 -3.44
CA VAL A 422 4.62 -7.12 -4.14
C VAL A 422 5.82 -6.98 -3.20
N ALA A 423 5.59 -6.59 -1.94
CA ALA A 423 6.64 -6.48 -0.93
C ALA A 423 7.33 -7.81 -0.69
N TYR A 424 6.57 -8.91 -0.51
CA TYR A 424 7.14 -10.25 -0.38
C TYR A 424 8.05 -10.59 -1.56
N TYR A 425 7.50 -10.64 -2.78
CA TYR A 425 8.28 -11.05 -3.95
C TYR A 425 9.45 -10.12 -4.23
N HIS A 426 9.28 -8.79 -4.08
CA HIS A 426 10.35 -7.84 -4.32
C HIS A 426 11.51 -8.04 -3.33
N TYR A 427 11.22 -8.12 -2.03
CA TYR A 427 12.26 -8.16 -1.00
C TYR A 427 12.92 -9.52 -0.84
N VAL A 428 12.19 -10.62 -1.06
CA VAL A 428 12.73 -11.99 -0.98
C VAL A 428 13.58 -12.31 -2.20
N LYS A 429 13.23 -11.77 -3.38
CA LYS A 429 13.97 -11.96 -4.62
C LYS A 429 15.35 -11.31 -4.56
N GLN A 430 16.34 -11.95 -5.16
CA GLN A 430 17.67 -11.37 -5.40
C GLN A 430 17.95 -11.26 -6.90
#